data_AF-A0A069IH95-F1
#
_entry.id   AF-A0A069IH95-F1
#
_cell.length_a   1.000
_cell.length_b   1.000
_cell.length_c   1.000
_cell.angle_alpha   90.00
_cell.angle_beta   90.00
_cell.angle_gamma   90.00
#
_symmetry.space_group_name_H-M   'P 1'
#
loop_
_entity.id
_entity.type
_entity.pdbx_description
1 polymer ?
#
loop_
_entity_poly.entity_id
_entity_poly.type
_entity_poly.pdbx_seq_one_letter_code
_entity_poly.pdbx_strand_id
1 'polypeptide(L)'
;MTVKRDVPYQASYAGAQYFFCSAGCQKRFEAEPTRYVETPSVSAPDEGEAAPGTTYTCPMHPEIRQDHPGTCPKCGMALEPVMPSLEDDQNPELAAFRHRFWWTLPLTIAVVSLVMLGGRLGVLEPATQSWVELILSAPVVLWAGFPIYVRCLQSFRNRSPNMWTLIGLGTGTAFVYSVAATVAPELFPRAFLMHGRIAVYFEAAAVIISLTLLGQIFELRARSQTSAAIKSLLGLAPKTARRLNPDGSEADIPLTHVHVGDLLRIRPGEKVPTDGVV
;
A
#
# COMPACT_ATOMS: atom_id res chain seq x y z
N MET A 1 21.38 12.61 -16.01
CA MET A 1 22.20 13.70 -16.58
C MET A 1 21.91 13.79 -18.06
N THR A 2 21.45 14.93 -18.57
CA THR A 2 21.09 15.10 -19.98
C THR A 2 22.27 15.73 -20.73
N VAL A 3 22.88 15.01 -21.67
CA VAL A 3 24.00 15.52 -22.48
C VAL A 3 23.44 16.44 -23.57
N LYS A 4 23.99 17.65 -23.71
CA LYS A 4 23.62 18.60 -24.77
C LYS A 4 24.04 18.04 -26.14
N ARG A 5 23.27 18.29 -27.19
CA ARG A 5 23.49 17.76 -28.56
C ARG A 5 24.68 18.38 -29.31
N ASP A 6 25.35 19.36 -28.72
CA ASP A 6 26.54 20.04 -29.26
C ASP A 6 27.79 19.59 -28.51
N VAL A 7 28.15 18.31 -28.64
CA VAL A 7 29.36 17.73 -28.04
C VAL A 7 30.22 17.08 -29.13
N PRO A 8 31.55 17.20 -29.05
CA PRO A 8 32.46 16.67 -30.07
C PRO A 8 32.48 15.13 -30.14
N TYR A 9 31.96 14.46 -29.10
CA TYR A 9 31.98 13.00 -28.98
C TYR A 9 30.61 12.43 -29.36
N GLN A 10 30.51 11.90 -30.58
CA GLN A 10 29.27 11.37 -31.16
C GLN A 10 29.55 10.07 -31.91
N ALA A 11 28.61 9.12 -31.87
CA ALA A 11 28.68 7.88 -32.63
C ALA A 11 27.30 7.54 -33.24
N SER A 12 27.30 6.90 -34.41
CA SER A 12 26.09 6.49 -35.11
C SER A 12 25.98 4.97 -35.08
N TYR A 13 24.87 4.44 -34.56
CA TYR A 13 24.59 3.00 -34.52
C TYR A 13 23.10 2.73 -34.78
N ALA A 14 22.80 1.74 -35.63
CA ALA A 14 21.42 1.33 -36.00
C ALA A 14 20.48 2.47 -36.43
N GLY A 15 21.02 3.51 -37.11
CA GLY A 15 20.23 4.65 -37.59
C GLY A 15 19.95 5.74 -36.56
N ALA A 16 20.45 5.60 -35.32
CA ALA A 16 20.37 6.61 -34.27
C ALA A 16 21.74 7.22 -33.97
N GLN A 17 21.77 8.53 -33.70
CA GLN A 17 22.96 9.24 -33.21
C GLN A 17 22.99 9.27 -31.69
N TYR A 18 24.13 8.88 -31.13
CA TYR A 18 24.42 8.87 -29.70
C TYR A 18 25.48 9.93 -29.37
N PHE A 19 25.27 10.68 -28.30
CA PHE A 19 26.14 11.76 -27.84
C PHE A 19 26.75 11.40 -26.48
N PHE A 20 28.06 11.63 -26.33
CA PHE A 20 28.81 11.22 -25.14
C PHE A 20 29.44 12.42 -24.43
N CYS A 21 29.55 12.34 -23.10
CA CYS A 21 30.17 13.38 -22.29
C CYS A 21 31.71 13.36 -22.31
N SER A 22 32.33 12.27 -22.78
CA SER A 22 33.79 12.13 -22.82
C SER A 22 34.24 11.14 -23.89
N ALA A 23 35.51 11.27 -24.31
CA ALA A 23 36.16 10.34 -25.23
C ALA A 23 36.22 8.90 -24.69
N GLY A 24 36.31 8.72 -23.37
CA GLY A 24 36.30 7.40 -22.74
C GLY A 24 34.94 6.69 -22.88
N CYS A 25 33.85 7.44 -22.78
CA CYS A 25 32.49 6.92 -23.00
C CYS A 25 32.25 6.55 -24.47
N GLN A 26 32.71 7.38 -25.40
CA GLN A 26 32.63 7.11 -26.84
C GLN A 26 33.37 5.81 -27.21
N LYS A 27 34.63 5.66 -26.78
CA LYS A 27 35.42 4.46 -27.08
C LYS A 27 34.81 3.17 -26.54
N ARG A 28 34.19 3.21 -25.35
CA ARG A 28 33.50 2.04 -24.78
C ARG A 28 32.25 1.66 -25.57
N PHE A 29 31.50 2.67 -26.05
CA PHE A 29 30.33 2.43 -26.89
C PHE A 29 30.70 1.89 -28.27
N GLU A 30 31.77 2.40 -28.89
CA GLU A 30 32.27 1.89 -30.17
C GLU A 30 32.81 0.46 -30.06
N ALA A 31 33.35 0.07 -28.89
CA ALA A 31 33.87 -1.27 -28.66
C ALA A 31 32.77 -2.33 -28.46
N GLU A 32 31.69 -2.00 -27.74
CA GLU A 32 30.56 -2.92 -27.46
C GLU A 32 29.20 -2.20 -27.61
N PRO A 33 28.77 -1.79 -28.82
CA PRO A 33 27.57 -0.98 -29.01
C PRO A 33 26.28 -1.73 -28.66
N THR A 34 26.22 -3.04 -28.90
CA THR A 34 25.06 -3.90 -28.58
C THR A 34 24.74 -3.89 -27.09
N ARG A 35 25.75 -3.89 -26.21
CA ARG A 35 25.58 -3.85 -24.74
C ARG A 35 24.84 -2.62 -24.22
N TYR A 36 24.93 -1.51 -24.95
CA TYR A 36 24.34 -0.23 -24.55
C TYR A 36 23.04 0.10 -25.30
N VAL A 37 22.79 -0.56 -26.43
CA VAL A 37 21.61 -0.34 -27.29
C VAL A 37 20.56 -1.43 -27.09
N GLU A 38 20.97 -2.67 -26.84
CA GLU A 38 20.09 -3.68 -26.27
C GLU A 38 19.80 -3.24 -24.83
N THR A 39 18.62 -2.69 -24.65
CA THR A 39 18.03 -2.60 -23.32
C THR A 39 17.79 -4.06 -22.91
N PRO A 40 18.52 -4.69 -21.96
CA PRO A 40 17.85 -5.69 -21.17
C PRO A 40 16.65 -4.92 -20.64
N SER A 41 15.44 -5.38 -20.96
CA SER A 41 14.23 -4.78 -20.42
C SER A 41 14.32 -4.85 -18.90
N VAL A 42 14.96 -3.85 -18.31
CA VAL A 42 14.53 -3.26 -17.06
C VAL A 42 13.28 -2.51 -17.48
N SER A 43 12.22 -3.28 -17.70
CA SER A 43 10.88 -2.85 -17.31
C SER A 43 11.06 -2.08 -16.02
N ALA A 44 10.55 -0.84 -16.01
CA ALA A 44 10.34 -0.11 -14.76
C ALA A 44 9.87 -1.12 -13.71
N PRO A 45 10.47 -1.14 -12.49
CA PRO A 45 10.17 -2.16 -11.52
C PRO A 45 8.66 -2.19 -11.33
N ASP A 46 8.07 -3.29 -11.81
CA ASP A 46 6.69 -3.63 -11.52
C ASP A 46 6.62 -3.77 -9.99
N GLU A 47 5.57 -3.23 -9.42
CA GLU A 47 5.41 -3.08 -7.99
C GLU A 47 5.55 -4.45 -7.29
N GLY A 48 6.68 -4.68 -6.63
CA GLY A 48 6.80 -5.70 -5.58
C GLY A 48 7.11 -7.13 -6.01
N GLU A 49 7.97 -7.37 -7.00
CA GLU A 49 8.51 -8.72 -7.22
C GLU A 49 9.64 -9.00 -6.20
N ALA A 50 9.24 -9.52 -5.03
CA ALA A 50 10.14 -10.06 -4.05
C ALA A 50 10.88 -11.29 -4.64
N ALA A 51 12.08 -11.56 -4.14
CA ALA A 51 12.94 -12.65 -4.61
C ALA A 51 12.17 -13.98 -4.82
N PRO A 52 12.51 -14.78 -5.86
CA PRO A 52 11.84 -16.05 -6.12
C PRO A 52 11.87 -16.94 -4.87
N GLY A 53 10.70 -17.33 -4.38
CA GLY A 53 10.52 -18.10 -3.14
C GLY A 53 10.03 -17.28 -1.93
N THR A 54 9.71 -16.00 -2.09
CA THR A 54 9.13 -15.21 -1.00
C THR A 54 7.73 -15.72 -0.66
N THR A 55 7.58 -16.28 0.55
CA THR A 55 6.27 -16.67 1.07
C THR A 55 5.59 -15.46 1.70
N TYR A 56 4.39 -15.16 1.27
CA TYR A 56 3.49 -14.15 1.82
C TYR A 56 2.53 -14.79 2.80
N THR A 57 2.26 -14.11 3.92
CA THR A 57 1.33 -14.57 4.96
C THR A 57 0.35 -13.49 5.33
N CYS A 58 -0.84 -13.91 5.78
CA CYS A 58 -1.76 -12.97 6.41
C CYS A 58 -1.30 -12.72 7.87
N PRO A 59 -1.10 -11.47 8.29
CA PRO A 59 -0.68 -11.16 9.66
C PRO A 59 -1.72 -11.57 10.73
N MET A 60 -3.00 -11.71 10.36
CA MET A 60 -4.06 -12.19 11.26
C MET A 60 -4.31 -13.70 11.15
N HIS A 61 -3.86 -14.34 10.07
CA HIS A 61 -4.08 -15.76 9.81
C HIS A 61 -2.77 -16.38 9.32
N PRO A 62 -1.82 -16.69 10.24
CA PRO A 62 -0.47 -17.17 9.89
C PRO A 62 -0.45 -18.52 9.14
N GLU A 63 -1.56 -19.23 9.20
CA GLU A 63 -1.85 -20.47 8.46
C GLU A 63 -2.03 -20.26 6.94
N ILE A 64 -2.29 -19.02 6.51
CA ILE A 64 -2.45 -18.68 5.10
C ILE A 64 -1.10 -18.24 4.56
N ARG A 65 -0.46 -19.13 3.79
CA ARG A 65 0.81 -18.89 3.11
C ARG A 65 0.62 -18.99 1.61
N GLN A 66 1.02 -17.95 0.88
CA GLN A 66 0.95 -17.87 -0.57
C GLN A 66 2.32 -17.49 -1.13
N ASP A 67 2.63 -17.91 -2.34
CA ASP A 67 3.85 -17.59 -3.07
C ASP A 67 3.74 -16.28 -3.87
N HIS A 68 2.58 -15.63 -3.83
CA HIS A 68 2.29 -14.38 -4.52
C HIS A 68 1.71 -13.32 -3.57
N PRO A 69 1.87 -12.02 -3.86
CA PRO A 69 1.12 -10.97 -3.19
C PRO A 69 -0.38 -11.14 -3.47
N GLY A 70 -1.22 -10.72 -2.53
CA GLY A 70 -2.66 -10.93 -2.68
C GLY A 70 -3.45 -10.49 -1.47
N THR A 71 -4.72 -10.89 -1.44
CA THR A 71 -5.61 -10.66 -0.29
C THR A 71 -5.93 -11.97 0.41
N CYS A 72 -5.97 -11.93 1.72
CA CYS A 72 -6.30 -13.06 2.57
C CYS A 72 -7.75 -13.52 2.30
N PRO A 73 -7.99 -14.81 1.99
CA PRO A 73 -9.33 -15.32 1.73
C PRO A 73 -10.24 -15.29 2.96
N LYS A 74 -9.69 -15.28 4.19
CA LYS A 74 -10.48 -15.24 5.43
C LYS A 74 -10.88 -13.82 5.85
N CYS A 75 -9.93 -12.88 5.89
CA CYS A 75 -10.16 -11.53 6.41
C CYS A 75 -10.01 -10.40 5.39
N GLY A 76 -9.62 -10.68 4.15
CA GLY A 76 -9.50 -9.67 3.08
C GLY A 76 -8.36 -8.65 3.26
N MET A 77 -7.49 -8.83 4.27
CA MET A 77 -6.27 -8.01 4.42
C MET A 77 -5.25 -8.35 3.33
N ALA A 78 -4.39 -7.39 2.96
CA ALA A 78 -3.25 -7.66 2.10
C ALA A 78 -2.30 -8.68 2.76
N LEU A 79 -1.72 -9.57 1.96
CA LEU A 79 -0.69 -10.49 2.42
C LEU A 79 0.65 -9.77 2.48
N GLU A 80 1.38 -9.99 3.58
CA GLU A 80 2.69 -9.41 3.83
C GLU A 80 3.76 -10.50 3.70
N PRO A 81 4.95 -10.21 3.19
CA PRO A 81 6.04 -11.19 3.12
C PRO A 81 6.42 -11.66 4.53
N VAL A 82 6.63 -12.97 4.71
CA VAL A 82 7.01 -13.57 6.00
C VAL A 82 8.32 -12.98 6.54
N MET A 83 9.23 -12.61 5.63
CA MET A 83 10.47 -11.92 5.95
C MET A 83 10.35 -10.46 5.46
N PRO A 84 10.40 -9.46 6.36
CA PRO A 84 10.38 -8.06 5.94
C PRO A 84 11.64 -7.77 5.13
N SER A 85 11.48 -7.28 3.91
CA SER A 85 12.60 -6.85 3.08
C SER A 85 13.30 -5.66 3.76
N LEU A 86 14.63 -5.60 3.72
CA LEU A 86 15.38 -4.49 4.30
C LEU A 86 15.20 -3.17 3.51
N GLU A 87 14.57 -3.22 2.33
CA GLU A 87 14.49 -2.09 1.39
C GLU A 87 13.11 -1.41 1.33
N ASP A 88 12.04 -2.05 1.83
CA ASP A 88 10.70 -1.44 1.87
C ASP A 88 10.52 -0.50 3.07
N ASP A 89 10.61 0.81 2.85
CA ASP A 89 10.56 1.82 3.92
C ASP A 89 9.20 2.49 4.07
N GLN A 90 8.22 2.20 3.21
CA GLN A 90 6.89 2.82 3.30
C GLN A 90 5.80 1.83 2.93
N ASN A 91 4.93 1.47 3.89
CA ASN A 91 3.70 0.72 3.63
C ASN A 91 2.75 1.59 2.75
N PRO A 92 2.62 1.32 1.43
CA PRO A 92 1.81 2.16 0.54
C PRO A 92 0.32 2.10 0.93
N GLU A 93 -0.11 0.99 1.52
CA GLU A 93 -1.47 0.81 2.03
C GLU A 93 -1.82 1.82 3.15
N LEU A 94 -0.89 2.07 4.08
CA LEU A 94 -1.09 3.06 5.16
C LEU A 94 -1.23 4.47 4.58
N ALA A 95 -0.42 4.82 3.57
CA ALA A 95 -0.51 6.11 2.91
C ALA A 95 -1.86 6.28 2.19
N ALA A 96 -2.34 5.24 1.48
CA ALA A 96 -3.62 5.24 0.80
C ALA A 96 -4.80 5.42 1.77
N PHE A 97 -4.82 4.69 2.90
CA PHE A 97 -5.86 4.84 3.92
C PHE A 97 -5.82 6.20 4.61
N ARG A 98 -4.63 6.68 4.94
CA ARG A 98 -4.43 8.01 5.53
C ARG A 98 -4.91 9.11 4.59
N HIS A 99 -4.58 9.02 3.31
CA HIS A 99 -5.04 9.97 2.30
C HIS A 99 -6.57 9.98 2.21
N ARG A 100 -7.21 8.81 2.06
CA ARG A 100 -8.67 8.71 2.02
C ARG A 100 -9.32 9.33 3.25
N PHE A 101 -8.84 8.96 4.45
CA PHE A 101 -9.37 9.48 5.71
C PHE A 101 -9.30 11.01 5.80
N TRP A 102 -8.13 11.61 5.58
CA TRP A 102 -7.96 13.07 5.75
C TRP A 102 -8.72 13.89 4.70
N TRP A 103 -8.86 13.38 3.49
CA TRP A 103 -9.67 14.06 2.45
C TRP A 103 -11.17 13.98 2.73
N THR A 104 -11.66 12.90 3.33
CA THR A 104 -13.10 12.72 3.61
C THR A 104 -13.54 13.12 5.01
N LEU A 105 -12.59 13.35 5.93
CA LEU A 105 -12.88 13.78 7.29
C LEU A 105 -13.63 15.14 7.33
N PRO A 106 -13.23 16.19 6.57
CA PRO A 106 -13.98 17.44 6.54
C PRO A 106 -15.42 17.26 6.04
N LEU A 107 -15.63 16.42 5.03
CA LEU A 107 -16.96 16.10 4.50
C LEU A 107 -17.82 15.39 5.55
N THR A 108 -17.24 14.41 6.27
CA THR A 108 -17.93 13.70 7.34
C THR A 108 -18.35 14.64 8.47
N ILE A 109 -17.44 15.54 8.87
CA ILE A 109 -17.73 16.56 9.88
C ILE A 109 -18.85 17.48 9.39
N ALA A 110 -18.80 17.94 8.15
CA ALA A 110 -19.84 18.80 7.57
C ALA A 110 -21.22 18.13 7.58
N VAL A 111 -21.32 16.84 7.20
CA VAL A 111 -22.59 16.08 7.25
C VAL A 111 -23.10 15.96 8.69
N VAL A 112 -22.25 15.60 9.65
CA VAL A 112 -22.66 15.48 11.06
C VAL A 112 -23.10 16.81 11.63
N SER A 113 -22.36 17.89 11.34
CA SER A 113 -22.75 19.24 11.73
C SER A 113 -24.09 19.63 11.11
N LEU A 114 -24.33 19.32 9.84
CA LEU A 114 -25.58 19.63 9.16
C LEU A 114 -26.78 18.90 9.80
N VAL A 115 -26.64 17.63 10.18
CA VAL A 115 -27.71 16.90 10.86
C VAL A 115 -27.98 17.45 12.26
N MET A 116 -26.92 17.71 13.05
CA MET A 116 -27.04 18.15 14.44
C MET A 116 -27.50 19.60 14.59
N LEU A 117 -27.01 20.50 13.71
CA LEU A 117 -27.33 21.94 13.75
C LEU A 117 -28.50 22.30 12.82
N GLY A 118 -28.63 21.63 11.67
CA GLY A 118 -29.66 21.96 10.67
C GLY A 118 -31.07 21.80 11.20
N GLY A 119 -31.32 20.75 11.99
CA GLY A 119 -32.61 20.56 12.66
C GLY A 119 -32.93 21.61 13.73
N ARG A 120 -31.93 22.29 14.30
CA ARG A 120 -32.11 23.31 15.34
C ARG A 120 -32.19 24.74 14.79
N LEU A 121 -31.45 25.02 13.73
CA LEU A 121 -31.31 26.37 13.18
C LEU A 121 -32.22 26.63 11.98
N GLY A 122 -32.86 25.60 11.40
CA GLY A 122 -33.83 25.75 10.31
C GLY A 122 -33.26 26.42 9.06
N VAL A 123 -31.95 26.28 8.84
CA VAL A 123 -31.19 27.05 7.83
C VAL A 123 -31.55 26.65 6.40
N LEU A 124 -32.01 25.40 6.19
CA LEU A 124 -32.33 24.85 4.88
C LEU A 124 -33.72 24.22 4.89
N GLU A 125 -34.37 24.26 3.73
CA GLU A 125 -35.57 23.49 3.49
C GLU A 125 -35.27 21.98 3.64
N PRO A 126 -36.16 21.17 4.26
CA PRO A 126 -35.87 19.76 4.56
C PRO A 126 -35.45 18.93 3.35
N ALA A 127 -36.06 19.17 2.19
CA ALA A 127 -35.70 18.48 0.95
C ALA A 127 -34.28 18.84 0.49
N THR A 128 -33.95 20.14 0.47
CA THR A 128 -32.62 20.66 0.11
C THR A 128 -31.55 20.13 1.05
N GLN A 129 -31.83 20.04 2.35
CA GLN A 129 -30.90 19.46 3.32
C GLN A 129 -30.52 18.01 2.97
N SER A 130 -31.50 17.19 2.56
CA SER A 130 -31.26 15.78 2.21
C SER A 130 -30.39 15.64 0.95
N TRP A 131 -30.57 16.53 -0.03
CA TRP A 131 -29.69 16.61 -1.21
C TRP A 131 -28.27 17.03 -0.86
N VAL A 132 -28.10 18.00 0.04
CA VAL A 132 -26.77 18.42 0.49
C VAL A 132 -26.07 17.29 1.26
N GLU A 133 -26.79 16.59 2.14
CA GLU A 133 -26.28 15.41 2.86
C GLU A 133 -25.85 14.30 1.89
N LEU A 134 -26.63 14.04 0.84
CA LEU A 134 -26.28 13.09 -0.21
C LEU A 134 -24.97 13.48 -0.92
N ILE A 135 -24.85 14.73 -1.38
CA ILE A 135 -23.67 15.20 -2.12
C ILE A 135 -22.41 15.14 -1.24
N LEU A 136 -22.51 15.54 0.03
CA LEU A 136 -21.37 15.54 0.95
C LEU A 136 -20.97 14.13 1.39
N SER A 137 -21.95 13.23 1.60
CA SER A 137 -21.69 11.85 2.03
C SER A 137 -21.26 10.93 0.89
N ALA A 138 -21.64 11.21 -0.36
CA ALA A 138 -21.32 10.33 -1.50
C ALA A 138 -19.81 10.09 -1.69
N PRO A 139 -18.90 11.09 -1.63
CA PRO A 139 -17.46 10.83 -1.69
C PRO A 139 -16.95 10.02 -0.49
N VAL A 140 -17.51 10.23 0.70
CA VAL A 140 -17.12 9.48 1.90
C VAL A 140 -17.49 8.00 1.74
N VAL A 141 -18.73 7.74 1.33
CA VAL A 141 -19.25 6.39 1.21
C VAL A 141 -18.66 5.67 0.01
N LEU A 142 -18.73 6.27 -1.17
CA LEU A 142 -18.37 5.60 -2.42
C LEU A 142 -16.85 5.54 -2.65
N TRP A 143 -16.10 6.61 -2.35
CA TRP A 143 -14.66 6.64 -2.62
C TRP A 143 -13.83 6.19 -1.41
N ALA A 144 -14.09 6.73 -0.23
CA ALA A 144 -13.39 6.31 0.99
C ALA A 144 -13.78 4.89 1.43
N GLY A 145 -15.06 4.54 1.30
CA GLY A 145 -15.59 3.20 1.60
C GLY A 145 -15.32 2.15 0.53
N PHE A 146 -14.83 2.51 -0.67
CA PHE A 146 -14.58 1.54 -1.75
C PHE A 146 -13.80 0.28 -1.31
N PRO A 147 -12.68 0.37 -0.57
CA PRO A 147 -11.94 -0.81 -0.13
C PRO A 147 -12.74 -1.73 0.80
N ILE A 148 -13.63 -1.15 1.62
CA ILE A 148 -14.52 -1.88 2.53
C ILE A 148 -15.52 -2.71 1.71
N TYR A 149 -16.10 -2.13 0.66
CA TYR A 149 -17.04 -2.84 -0.22
C TYR A 149 -16.37 -3.96 -1.02
N VAL A 150 -15.14 -3.74 -1.50
CA VAL A 150 -14.36 -4.80 -2.15
C VAL A 150 -14.13 -5.98 -1.19
N ARG A 151 -13.70 -5.71 0.06
CA ARG A 151 -13.50 -6.75 1.08
C ARG A 151 -14.82 -7.44 1.49
N CYS A 152 -15.92 -6.69 1.55
CA CYS A 152 -17.25 -7.23 1.78
C CYS A 152 -17.65 -8.23 0.67
N LEU A 153 -17.47 -7.85 -0.60
CA LEU A 153 -17.78 -8.73 -1.73
C LEU A 153 -16.89 -9.98 -1.76
N GLN A 154 -15.61 -9.84 -1.44
CA GLN A 154 -14.70 -10.98 -1.28
C GLN A 154 -15.15 -11.92 -0.16
N SER A 155 -15.60 -11.39 0.98
CA SER A 155 -16.14 -12.20 2.09
C SER A 155 -17.37 -13.01 1.67
N PHE A 156 -18.28 -12.40 0.89
CA PHE A 156 -19.42 -13.12 0.32
C PHE A 156 -18.98 -14.21 -0.66
N ARG A 157 -18.04 -13.91 -1.56
CA ARG A 157 -17.50 -14.87 -2.53
C ARG A 157 -16.83 -16.06 -1.83
N ASN A 158 -16.10 -15.80 -0.76
CA ASN A 158 -15.36 -16.82 0.00
C ASN A 158 -16.24 -17.53 1.04
N ARG A 159 -17.52 -17.13 1.18
CA ARG A 159 -18.48 -17.66 2.16
C ARG A 159 -17.96 -17.63 3.60
N SER A 160 -17.20 -16.60 3.94
CA SER A 160 -16.60 -16.40 5.26
C SER A 160 -16.97 -15.03 5.82
N PRO A 161 -18.15 -14.89 6.47
CA PRO A 161 -18.62 -13.62 7.03
C PRO A 161 -17.61 -13.07 8.04
N ASN A 162 -17.29 -11.79 7.94
CA ASN A 162 -16.32 -11.13 8.79
C ASN A 162 -16.75 -9.67 9.08
N MET A 163 -15.90 -8.91 9.77
CA MET A 163 -16.14 -7.50 10.10
C MET A 163 -16.52 -6.66 8.87
N TRP A 164 -15.88 -6.91 7.72
CA TRP A 164 -16.14 -6.17 6.48
C TRP A 164 -17.52 -6.44 5.92
N THR A 165 -18.05 -7.66 6.08
CA THR A 165 -19.41 -8.00 5.67
C THR A 165 -20.43 -7.16 6.43
N LEU A 166 -20.27 -7.05 7.75
CA LEU A 166 -21.18 -6.28 8.60
C LEU A 166 -21.14 -4.79 8.26
N ILE A 167 -19.93 -4.21 8.18
CA ILE A 167 -19.75 -2.78 7.90
C ILE A 167 -20.21 -2.44 6.48
N GLY A 168 -19.82 -3.26 5.49
CA GLY A 168 -20.19 -3.07 4.09
C GLY A 168 -21.71 -3.17 3.88
N LEU A 169 -22.36 -4.19 4.46
CA LEU A 169 -23.81 -4.34 4.34
C LEU A 169 -24.55 -3.21 5.07
N GLY A 170 -24.13 -2.86 6.28
CA GLY A 170 -24.78 -1.82 7.08
C GLY A 170 -24.69 -0.44 6.42
N THR A 171 -23.48 -0.01 6.08
CA THR A 171 -23.25 1.30 5.44
C THR A 171 -23.83 1.36 4.03
N GLY A 172 -23.74 0.27 3.26
CA GLY A 172 -24.33 0.18 1.92
C GLY A 172 -25.85 0.25 1.95
N THR A 173 -26.50 -0.50 2.85
CA THR A 173 -27.96 -0.47 3.01
C THR A 173 -28.44 0.90 3.48
N ALA A 174 -27.76 1.50 4.47
CA ALA A 174 -28.08 2.84 4.96
C ALA A 174 -27.97 3.89 3.85
N PHE A 175 -26.92 3.83 3.03
CA PHE A 175 -26.73 4.75 1.92
C PHE A 175 -27.79 4.57 0.82
N VAL A 176 -28.04 3.33 0.36
CA VAL A 176 -29.05 3.06 -0.67
C VAL A 176 -30.45 3.45 -0.22
N TYR A 177 -30.81 3.14 1.02
CA TYR A 177 -32.07 3.60 1.62
C TYR A 177 -32.17 5.13 1.61
N SER A 178 -31.10 5.83 2.01
CA SER A 178 -31.08 7.30 2.10
C SER A 178 -31.14 7.97 0.72
N VAL A 179 -30.53 7.34 -0.30
CA VAL A 179 -30.67 7.75 -1.70
C VAL A 179 -32.11 7.59 -2.17
N ALA A 180 -32.73 6.43 -1.91
CA ALA A 180 -34.12 6.18 -2.29
C ALA A 180 -35.08 7.15 -1.60
N ALA A 181 -34.87 7.42 -0.31
CA ALA A 181 -35.65 8.39 0.47
C ALA A 181 -35.52 9.83 -0.05
N THR A 182 -34.35 10.20 -0.57
CA THR A 182 -34.09 11.54 -1.13
C THR A 182 -34.63 11.71 -2.56
N VAL A 183 -34.43 10.70 -3.42
CA VAL A 183 -34.74 10.80 -4.86
C VAL A 183 -36.19 10.44 -5.17
N ALA A 184 -36.75 9.45 -4.48
CA ALA A 184 -38.09 8.93 -4.73
C ALA A 184 -38.89 8.84 -3.42
N PRO A 185 -39.20 9.98 -2.76
CA PRO A 185 -39.93 9.97 -1.50
C PRO A 185 -41.36 9.41 -1.63
N GLU A 186 -41.93 9.43 -2.84
CA GLU A 186 -43.25 8.87 -3.14
C GLU A 186 -43.33 7.35 -2.98
N LEU A 187 -42.19 6.64 -3.03
CA LEU A 187 -42.13 5.20 -2.84
C LEU A 187 -42.44 4.79 -1.38
N PHE A 188 -42.33 5.73 -0.45
CA PHE A 188 -42.50 5.47 0.98
C PHE A 188 -43.91 5.88 1.46
N PRO A 189 -44.51 5.11 2.37
CA PRO A 189 -45.79 5.48 2.97
C PRO A 189 -45.70 6.84 3.68
N ARG A 190 -46.76 7.64 3.60
CA ARG A 190 -46.82 8.98 4.24
C ARG A 190 -46.57 8.96 5.75
N ALA A 191 -46.75 7.81 6.41
CA ALA A 191 -46.44 7.62 7.83
C ALA A 191 -44.95 7.82 8.17
N PHE A 192 -44.04 7.67 7.18
CA PHE A 192 -42.60 7.87 7.36
C PHE A 192 -42.15 9.33 7.16
N LEU A 193 -43.06 10.23 6.76
CA LEU A 193 -42.75 11.65 6.60
C LEU A 193 -42.66 12.33 7.96
N MET A 194 -41.45 12.78 8.30
CA MET A 194 -41.14 13.57 9.49
C MET A 194 -40.68 14.95 9.02
N HIS A 195 -41.39 16.01 9.44
CA HIS A 195 -41.03 17.40 9.11
C HIS A 195 -40.88 17.65 7.59
N GLY A 196 -41.79 17.09 6.77
CA GLY A 196 -41.82 17.34 5.33
C GLY A 196 -40.80 16.56 4.50
N ARG A 197 -40.05 15.62 5.11
CA ARG A 197 -39.14 14.71 4.40
C ARG A 197 -39.13 13.32 5.04
N ILE A 198 -38.54 12.35 4.35
CA ILE A 198 -38.25 11.04 4.93
C ILE A 198 -36.93 11.14 5.68
N ALA A 199 -36.84 10.49 6.83
CA ALA A 199 -35.59 10.41 7.58
C ALA A 199 -34.53 9.66 6.76
N VAL A 200 -33.34 10.25 6.66
CA VAL A 200 -32.17 9.69 5.97
C VAL A 200 -31.08 9.37 6.98
N TYR A 201 -30.12 8.55 6.59
CA TYR A 201 -29.04 8.01 7.43
C TYR A 201 -27.66 8.19 6.77
N PHE A 202 -27.48 9.26 6.00
CA PHE A 202 -26.20 9.58 5.33
C PHE A 202 -25.07 9.81 6.35
N GLU A 203 -25.40 10.45 7.47
CA GLU A 203 -24.49 10.69 8.58
C GLU A 203 -24.02 9.40 9.23
N ALA A 204 -24.93 8.43 9.44
CA ALA A 204 -24.58 7.15 10.02
C ALA A 204 -23.60 6.39 9.12
N ALA A 205 -23.87 6.33 7.81
CA ALA A 205 -22.98 5.69 6.85
C ALA A 205 -21.60 6.36 6.80
N ALA A 206 -21.56 7.70 6.72
CA ALA A 206 -20.31 8.47 6.66
C ALA A 206 -19.47 8.33 7.93
N VAL A 207 -20.09 8.41 9.12
CA VAL A 207 -19.40 8.28 10.40
C VAL A 207 -18.82 6.87 10.57
N ILE A 208 -19.60 5.83 10.27
CA ILE A 208 -19.13 4.44 10.39
C ILE A 208 -17.91 4.20 9.47
N ILE A 209 -17.96 4.67 8.23
CA ILE A 209 -16.82 4.53 7.30
C ILE A 209 -15.61 5.30 7.82
N SER A 210 -15.78 6.55 8.26
CA SER A 210 -14.70 7.37 8.78
C SER A 210 -14.01 6.76 10.01
N LEU A 211 -14.79 6.27 10.98
CA LEU A 211 -14.26 5.59 12.17
C LEU A 211 -13.57 4.26 11.84
N THR A 212 -14.10 3.51 10.86
CA THR A 212 -13.49 2.27 10.40
C THR A 212 -12.13 2.54 9.75
N LEU A 213 -12.03 3.57 8.89
CA LEU A 213 -10.77 3.99 8.28
C LEU A 213 -9.76 4.42 9.34
N LEU A 214 -10.20 5.17 10.36
CA LEU A 214 -9.33 5.56 11.48
C LEU A 214 -8.80 4.34 12.23
N GLY A 215 -9.66 3.37 12.52
CA GLY A 215 -9.25 2.11 13.16
C GLY A 215 -8.18 1.37 12.35
N GLN A 216 -8.36 1.29 11.03
CA GLN A 216 -7.37 0.67 10.14
C GLN A 216 -6.04 1.43 10.11
N ILE A 217 -6.07 2.77 10.16
CA ILE A 217 -4.85 3.58 10.24
C ILE A 217 -4.09 3.28 11.53
N PHE A 218 -4.77 3.19 12.67
CA PHE A 218 -4.13 2.86 13.95
C PHE A 218 -3.58 1.43 13.96
N GLU A 219 -4.33 0.47 13.43
CA GLU A 219 -3.90 -0.92 13.31
C GLU A 219 -2.64 -1.05 12.45
N LEU A 220 -2.65 -0.49 11.24
CA LEU A 220 -1.52 -0.53 10.31
C LEU A 220 -0.30 0.21 10.86
N ARG A 221 -0.50 1.34 11.55
CA ARG A 221 0.59 2.11 12.18
C ARG A 221 1.23 1.35 13.34
N ALA A 222 0.44 0.67 14.17
CA ALA A 222 0.98 -0.14 15.26
C ALA A 222 1.84 -1.29 14.70
N ARG A 223 1.36 -1.97 13.65
CA ARG A 223 2.09 -3.07 12.99
C ARG A 223 3.37 -2.61 12.29
N SER A 224 3.34 -1.47 11.61
CA SER A 224 4.53 -0.94 10.93
C SER A 224 5.65 -0.62 11.91
N GLN A 225 5.31 -0.13 13.11
CA GLN A 225 6.29 0.17 14.15
C GLN A 225 6.99 -1.10 14.69
N THR A 226 6.23 -2.16 14.97
CA THR A 226 6.80 -3.44 15.42
C THR A 226 7.69 -4.07 14.34
N SER A 227 7.26 -4.01 13.08
CA SER A 227 8.02 -4.55 11.94
C SER A 227 9.34 -3.80 11.72
N ALA A 228 9.34 -2.47 11.88
CA ALA A 228 10.55 -1.66 11.78
C ALA A 228 11.59 -2.03 12.85
N ALA A 229 11.17 -2.35 14.08
CA ALA A 229 12.07 -2.79 15.14
C ALA A 229 12.73 -4.14 14.81
N ILE A 230 11.96 -5.11 14.32
CA ILE A 230 12.48 -6.42 13.88
C ILE A 230 13.45 -6.24 12.69
N LYS A 231 13.09 -5.40 11.72
CA LYS A 231 13.93 -5.06 10.57
C LYS A 231 15.26 -4.44 10.99
N SER A 232 15.27 -3.60 12.03
CA SER A 232 16.51 -3.02 12.57
C SER A 232 17.46 -4.07 13.15
N LEU A 233 16.91 -5.12 13.79
CA LEU A 233 17.71 -6.25 14.30
C LEU A 233 18.28 -7.08 13.14
N LEU A 234 17.48 -7.36 12.12
CA LEU A 234 17.93 -8.09 10.93
C LEU A 234 19.00 -7.32 10.14
N GLY A 235 18.90 -5.99 10.09
CA GLY A 235 19.89 -5.12 9.45
C GLY A 235 21.24 -5.06 10.19
N LEU A 236 21.31 -5.53 11.44
CA LEU A 236 22.58 -5.60 12.17
C LEU A 236 23.46 -6.77 11.71
N ALA A 237 22.90 -7.80 11.08
CA ALA A 237 23.66 -8.92 10.56
C ALA A 237 24.51 -8.47 9.34
N PRO A 238 25.83 -8.75 9.33
CA PRO A 238 26.69 -8.38 8.20
C PRO A 238 26.35 -9.24 6.97
N LYS A 239 26.26 -8.60 5.79
CA LYS A 239 25.95 -9.27 4.53
C LYS A 239 27.16 -9.95 3.87
N THR A 240 28.36 -9.63 4.35
CA THR A 240 29.64 -10.09 3.80
C THR A 240 30.52 -10.65 4.91
N ALA A 241 31.29 -11.67 4.59
CA ALA A 241 32.32 -12.24 5.44
C ALA A 241 33.66 -12.21 4.71
N ARG A 242 34.75 -12.02 5.45
CA ARG A 242 36.10 -12.07 4.89
C ARG A 242 36.66 -13.48 5.07
N ARG A 243 36.74 -14.25 3.98
CA ARG A 243 37.29 -15.60 3.98
C ARG A 243 38.80 -15.54 3.76
N LEU A 244 39.52 -16.37 4.52
CA LEU A 244 40.93 -16.67 4.33
C LEU A 244 41.07 -17.92 3.46
N ASN A 245 41.65 -17.76 2.28
CA ASN A 245 41.89 -18.88 1.36
C ASN A 245 43.13 -19.69 1.79
N PRO A 246 43.31 -20.93 1.30
CA PRO A 246 44.46 -21.78 1.66
C PRO A 246 45.83 -21.21 1.27
N ASP A 247 45.86 -20.29 0.30
CA ASP A 247 47.06 -19.56 -0.15
C ASP A 247 47.42 -18.37 0.73
N GLY A 248 46.63 -18.10 1.79
CA GLY A 248 46.80 -16.95 2.69
C GLY A 248 46.19 -15.65 2.18
N SER A 249 45.50 -15.66 1.02
CA SER A 249 44.81 -14.47 0.50
C SER A 249 43.47 -14.22 1.23
N GLU A 250 43.13 -12.95 1.41
CA GLU A 250 41.85 -12.51 2.01
C GLU A 250 40.87 -12.11 0.89
N ALA A 251 39.64 -12.63 0.93
CA ALA A 251 38.58 -12.28 -0.02
C ALA A 251 37.26 -12.00 0.72
N ASP A 252 36.63 -10.87 0.40
CA ASP A 252 35.31 -10.52 0.90
C ASP A 252 34.24 -11.22 0.06
N ILE A 253 33.53 -12.16 0.67
CA ILE A 253 32.48 -12.97 0.03
C ILE A 253 31.12 -12.67 0.66
N PRO A 254 30.02 -12.78 -0.11
CA PRO A 254 28.67 -12.76 0.46
C PRO A 254 28.50 -13.85 1.53
N LEU A 255 27.74 -13.55 2.59
CA LEU A 255 27.49 -14.52 3.67
C LEU A 255 26.87 -15.84 3.16
N THR A 256 26.09 -15.78 2.08
CA THR A 256 25.50 -16.94 1.41
C THR A 256 26.51 -17.91 0.79
N HIS A 257 27.76 -17.47 0.60
CA HIS A 257 28.85 -18.29 0.04
C HIS A 257 29.81 -18.82 1.12
N VAL A 258 29.55 -18.52 2.40
CA VAL A 258 30.32 -19.08 3.52
C VAL A 258 29.85 -20.51 3.78
N HIS A 259 30.79 -21.44 3.83
CA HIS A 259 30.51 -22.85 4.09
C HIS A 259 31.10 -23.28 5.45
N VAL A 260 30.54 -24.35 6.02
CA VAL A 260 31.06 -24.95 7.27
C VAL A 260 32.50 -25.42 7.03
N GLY A 261 33.43 -24.92 7.84
CA GLY A 261 34.87 -25.19 7.74
C GLY A 261 35.68 -24.08 7.09
N ASP A 262 35.04 -23.03 6.56
CA ASP A 262 35.75 -21.83 6.07
C ASP A 262 36.45 -21.09 7.22
N LEU A 263 37.69 -20.66 6.99
CA LEU A 263 38.42 -19.78 7.91
C LEU A 263 38.05 -18.33 7.62
N LEU A 264 37.51 -17.64 8.62
CA LEU A 264 37.10 -16.25 8.50
C LEU A 264 38.02 -15.34 9.32
N ARG A 265 38.51 -14.25 8.70
CA ARG A 265 39.29 -13.23 9.40
C ARG A 265 38.37 -12.12 9.87
N ILE A 266 38.35 -11.85 11.18
CA ILE A 266 37.59 -10.76 11.79
C ILE A 266 38.58 -9.77 12.41
N ARG A 267 38.55 -8.50 11.97
CA ARG A 267 39.41 -7.44 12.53
C ARG A 267 38.76 -6.80 13.76
N PRO A 268 39.53 -6.18 14.67
CA PRO A 268 38.96 -5.44 15.80
C PRO A 268 37.96 -4.38 15.31
N GLY A 269 36.73 -4.44 15.81
CA GLY A 269 35.64 -3.54 15.42
C GLY A 269 34.76 -4.03 14.26
N GLU A 270 35.11 -5.12 13.58
CA GLU A 270 34.23 -5.78 12.62
C GLU A 270 33.18 -6.66 13.34
N LYS A 271 31.99 -6.79 12.76
CA LYS A 271 30.94 -7.67 13.29
C LYS A 271 31.26 -9.12 12.97
N VAL A 272 30.98 -10.02 13.90
CA VAL A 272 31.10 -11.47 13.68
C VAL A 272 30.02 -11.91 12.68
N PRO A 273 30.39 -12.52 11.53
CA PRO A 273 29.43 -12.77 10.45
C PRO A 273 28.57 -14.03 10.64
N THR A 274 29.08 -15.03 11.35
CA THR A 274 28.39 -16.30 11.61
C THR A 274 28.93 -16.94 12.88
N ASP A 275 28.20 -17.89 13.45
CA ASP A 275 28.67 -18.72 14.56
C ASP A 275 29.85 -19.60 14.13
N GLY A 276 30.81 -19.79 15.03
CA GLY A 276 32.04 -20.55 14.76
C GLY A 276 32.89 -20.75 16.02
N VAL A 277 34.08 -21.32 15.83
CA VAL A 277 35.07 -21.55 16.90
C VAL A 277 36.34 -20.77 16.57
N VAL A 278 36.94 -20.14 17.60
CA VAL A 278 38.19 -19.36 17.51
C VAL A 278 39.41 -20.29 17.49
#